data_AF-A0A699V3J4-F1
#
_entry.id   AF-A0A699V3J4-F1
#
_cell.length_a   1.000
_cell.length_b   1.000
_cell.length_c   1.000
_cell.angle_alpha   90.00
_cell.angle_beta   90.00
_cell.angle_gamma   90.00
#
_symmetry.space_group_name_H-M   'P 1'
#
loop_
_entity.id
_entity.type
_entity.pdbx_description
1 polymer ?
#
loop_
_entity_poly.entity_id
_entity_poly.type
_entity_poly.pdbx_seq_one_letter_code
_entity_poly.pdbx_strand_id
1 'polypeptide(L)'
;PNPKALIPYPSRRNDERNREKANNQIKKFYQIFKDMSFKISFADALILMPKFTSTLKALIGNKEKLSEMARTLLNEQCSAVLLKKLPKKLGDPGMFLIPCDFPGMAECLAIADLNASINLMPFSMWKRLYLPDLTPTCMTLELADCSISRPVGVAEDVYVR
;
A
#
# COMPACT_ATOMS: atom_id res chain seq x y z
N PRO A 1 -15.03 -26.70 -33.03
CA PRO A 1 -14.60 -26.09 -34.31
C PRO A 1 -13.76 -24.82 -34.02
N ASN A 2 -12.43 -24.91 -34.17
CA ASN A 2 -11.53 -23.77 -33.93
C ASN A 2 -11.60 -22.80 -35.12
N PRO A 3 -11.70 -21.47 -34.90
CA PRO A 3 -11.66 -20.51 -35.99
C PRO A 3 -10.26 -20.51 -36.64
N LYS A 4 -10.21 -20.74 -37.95
CA LYS A 4 -8.98 -20.71 -38.74
C LYS A 4 -8.33 -19.33 -38.64
N ALA A 5 -7.05 -19.28 -38.27
CA ALA A 5 -6.28 -18.04 -38.28
C ALA A 5 -6.25 -17.44 -39.70
N LEU A 6 -6.76 -16.22 -39.85
CA LEU A 6 -6.70 -15.46 -41.09
C LEU A 6 -5.23 -15.13 -41.39
N ILE A 7 -4.69 -15.73 -42.44
CA ILE A 7 -3.35 -15.40 -42.94
C ILE A 7 -3.37 -13.91 -43.33
N PRO A 8 -2.47 -13.07 -42.78
CA PRO A 8 -2.44 -11.65 -43.13
C PRO A 8 -2.21 -11.48 -44.63
N TYR A 9 -2.95 -10.56 -45.26
CA TYR A 9 -2.74 -10.18 -46.66
C TYR A 9 -1.25 -9.91 -46.93
N PRO A 10 -0.68 -10.35 -48.07
CA PRO A 10 0.75 -10.26 -48.36
C PRO A 10 1.34 -8.84 -48.21
N SER A 11 0.55 -7.80 -48.51
CA SER A 11 0.92 -6.39 -48.32
C SER A 11 1.17 -6.04 -46.85
N ARG A 12 0.30 -6.50 -45.94
CA ARG A 12 0.37 -6.23 -44.50
C ARG A 12 1.64 -6.80 -43.86
N ARG A 13 2.10 -7.95 -44.36
CA ARG A 13 3.36 -8.57 -43.92
C ARG A 13 4.59 -7.77 -44.36
N ASN A 14 4.53 -7.14 -45.53
CA ASN A 14 5.63 -6.31 -46.04
C ASN A 14 5.72 -4.97 -45.28
N ASP A 15 4.58 -4.36 -44.94
CA ASP A 15 4.53 -3.13 -44.16
C ASP A 15 5.11 -3.31 -42.75
N GLU A 16 4.75 -4.41 -42.09
CA GLU A 16 5.27 -4.74 -40.76
C GLU A 16 6.79 -4.97 -40.80
N ARG A 17 7.28 -5.69 -41.80
CA ARG A 17 8.72 -5.90 -42.01
C ARG A 17 9.47 -4.60 -42.27
N ASN A 18 8.85 -3.66 -42.98
CA ASN A 18 9.45 -2.35 -43.25
C ASN A 18 9.47 -1.47 -41.98
N ARG A 19 8.42 -1.51 -41.16
CA ARG A 19 8.40 -0.84 -39.84
C ARG A 19 9.45 -1.42 -38.89
N GLU A 20 9.59 -2.74 -38.85
CA GLU A 20 10.60 -3.41 -38.04
C GLU A 20 12.03 -3.06 -38.47
N LYS A 21 12.27 -2.97 -39.79
CA LYS A 21 13.54 -2.46 -40.34
C LYS A 21 13.81 -1.01 -39.92
N ALA A 22 12.81 -0.13 -40.01
CA ALA A 22 12.95 1.27 -39.58
C ALA A 22 13.24 1.37 -38.08
N ASN A 23 12.52 0.62 -37.25
CA ASN A 23 12.74 0.57 -35.80
C ASN A 23 14.14 0.04 -35.46
N ASN A 24 14.63 -0.98 -36.17
CA ASN A 24 15.98 -1.48 -36.02
C ASN A 24 17.04 -0.45 -36.42
N GLN A 25 16.80 0.36 -37.45
CA GLN A 25 17.70 1.47 -37.81
C GLN A 25 17.71 2.57 -36.75
N ILE A 26 16.55 2.96 -36.22
CA ILE A 26 16.43 3.93 -35.13
C ILE A 26 17.18 3.44 -33.89
N LYS A 27 17.03 2.16 -33.53
CA LYS A 27 17.72 1.55 -32.39
C LYS A 27 19.25 1.58 -32.56
N LYS A 28 19.76 1.32 -33.76
CA LYS A 28 21.20 1.45 -34.07
C LYS A 28 21.68 2.89 -33.94
N PHE A 29 20.89 3.86 -34.42
CA PHE A 29 21.21 5.28 -34.28
C PHE A 29 21.28 5.72 -32.81
N TYR A 30 20.30 5.32 -31.99
CA TYR A 30 20.34 5.58 -30.55
C TYR A 30 21.56 4.95 -29.87
N GLN A 31 21.98 3.75 -30.30
CA GLN A 31 23.17 3.11 -29.77
C GLN A 31 24.43 3.94 -30.08
N ILE A 32 24.60 4.39 -31.32
CA ILE A 32 25.71 5.27 -31.72
C ILE A 32 25.71 6.56 -30.90
N PHE A 33 24.54 7.18 -30.71
CA PHE A 33 24.42 8.42 -29.93
C PHE A 33 24.73 8.22 -28.45
N LYS A 34 24.36 7.07 -27.87
CA LYS A 34 24.66 6.72 -26.47
C LYS A 34 26.15 6.47 -26.25
N ASP A 35 26.81 5.87 -27.24
CA ASP A 35 28.25 5.62 -27.22
C ASP A 35 29.05 6.92 -27.48
N MET A 36 28.39 7.94 -28.04
CA MET A 36 28.95 9.27 -28.28
C MET A 36 28.85 10.12 -27.00
N SER A 37 29.87 10.06 -26.15
CA SER A 37 29.96 10.96 -25.00
C SER A 37 30.54 12.32 -25.41
N PHE A 38 29.73 13.38 -25.34
CA PHE A 38 30.24 14.74 -25.47
C PHE A 38 30.59 15.30 -24.09
N LYS A 39 31.85 15.71 -23.91
CA LYS A 39 32.26 16.50 -22.74
C LYS A 39 31.91 17.96 -23.00
N ILE A 40 30.66 18.33 -22.73
CA ILE A 40 30.24 19.72 -22.71
C ILE A 40 30.33 20.25 -21.27
N SER A 41 30.79 21.49 -21.09
CA SER A 41 30.74 22.09 -19.77
C SER A 41 29.28 22.30 -19.36
N PHE A 42 29.00 22.27 -18.06
CA PHE A 42 27.65 22.51 -17.57
C PHE A 42 27.14 23.89 -18.01
N ALA A 43 27.99 24.92 -18.00
CA ALA A 43 27.64 26.26 -18.44
C ALA A 43 27.22 26.30 -19.91
N ASP A 44 27.96 25.62 -20.79
CA ASP A 44 27.64 25.57 -22.22
C ASP A 44 26.35 24.78 -22.48
N ALA A 45 26.13 23.69 -21.73
CA ALA A 45 24.87 22.93 -21.81
C ALA A 45 23.66 23.78 -21.42
N LEU A 46 23.80 24.63 -20.39
CA LEU A 46 22.75 25.57 -19.98
C LEU A 46 22.46 26.60 -21.08
N ILE A 47 23.48 27.10 -21.78
CA ILE A 47 23.29 28.02 -22.91
C ILE A 47 22.50 27.34 -24.03
N LEU A 48 22.80 26.07 -24.33
CA LEU A 48 22.10 25.29 -25.35
C LEU A 48 20.68 24.86 -24.93
N MET A 49 20.38 24.86 -23.62
CA MET A 49 19.11 24.40 -23.06
C MET A 49 18.38 25.53 -22.30
N PRO A 50 17.84 26.55 -23.00
CA PRO A 50 17.28 27.74 -22.36
C PRO A 50 16.09 27.46 -21.43
N LYS A 51 15.29 26.42 -21.71
CA LYS A 51 14.20 25.97 -20.82
C LYS A 51 14.71 25.44 -19.48
N PHE A 52 15.86 24.80 -19.47
CA PHE A 52 16.47 24.27 -18.26
C PHE A 52 17.19 25.38 -17.48
N THR A 53 17.76 26.35 -18.19
CA THR A 53 18.34 27.55 -17.59
C THR A 53 17.29 28.41 -16.87
N SER A 54 16.10 28.60 -17.46
CA SER A 54 15.04 29.38 -16.82
C SER A 54 14.49 28.70 -15.55
N THR A 55 14.33 27.38 -15.55
CA THR A 55 13.87 26.63 -14.37
C THR A 55 14.92 26.63 -13.27
N LEU A 56 16.20 26.43 -13.59
CA LEU A 56 17.29 26.54 -12.61
C LEU A 56 17.38 27.95 -12.02
N LYS A 57 17.22 29.00 -12.85
CA LYS A 57 17.21 30.39 -12.38
C LYS A 57 16.05 30.64 -11.42
N ALA A 58 14.86 30.14 -11.73
CA ALA A 58 13.70 30.24 -10.86
C ALA A 58 13.89 29.45 -9.54
N LEU A 59 14.53 28.29 -9.60
CA LEU A 59 14.83 27.47 -8.42
C LEU A 59 15.83 28.17 -7.49
N ILE A 60 16.94 28.68 -8.05
CA ILE A 60 17.97 29.40 -7.29
C ILE A 60 17.39 30.68 -6.68
N GLY A 61 16.58 31.42 -7.44
CA GLY A 61 15.92 32.64 -6.95
C GLY A 61 14.91 32.40 -5.82
N ASN A 62 14.34 31.20 -5.72
CA ASN A 62 13.38 30.83 -4.68
C ASN A 62 14.00 29.99 -3.54
N LYS A 63 15.33 29.87 -3.47
CA LYS A 63 16.04 28.99 -2.53
C LYS A 63 15.67 29.24 -1.06
N GLU A 64 15.50 30.49 -0.64
CA GLU A 64 15.16 30.85 0.74
C GLU A 64 13.76 30.39 1.12
N LYS A 65 12.76 30.64 0.26
CA LYS A 65 11.38 30.17 0.47
C LYS A 65 11.29 28.65 0.50
N LEU A 66 12.07 27.97 -0.35
CA LEU A 66 12.17 26.51 -0.38
C LEU A 66 12.82 25.96 0.91
N SER A 67 13.85 26.64 1.41
CA SER A 67 14.49 26.32 2.69
C SER A 67 13.55 26.54 3.88
N GLU A 68 12.76 27.61 3.85
CA GLU A 68 11.79 27.93 4.89
C GLU A 68 10.63 26.94 4.89
N MET A 69 10.10 26.59 3.71
CA MET A 69 9.10 25.53 3.55
C MET A 69 9.60 24.16 4.02
N ALA A 70 10.86 23.82 3.75
CA ALA A 70 11.47 22.58 4.25
C ALA A 70 11.61 22.58 5.78
N ARG A 71 11.82 23.74 6.43
CA ARG A 71 11.86 23.86 7.89
C ARG A 71 10.47 23.84 8.53
N THR A 72 9.43 24.35 7.87
CA THR A 72 8.06 24.41 8.41
C THR A 72 7.25 23.12 8.19
N LEU A 73 7.52 22.34 7.13
CA LEU A 73 6.75 21.13 6.80
C LEU A 73 7.17 19.87 7.59
N LEU A 74 8.32 19.90 8.25
CA LEU A 74 8.82 18.77 9.04
C LEU A 74 8.28 18.84 10.47
N ASN A 75 7.01 18.45 10.66
CA ASN A 75 6.53 18.07 11.99
C ASN A 75 7.24 16.76 12.44
N GLU A 76 7.17 16.43 13.73
CA GLU A 76 7.82 15.24 14.29
C GLU A 76 7.45 13.93 13.56
N GLN A 77 6.23 13.79 13.06
CA GLN A 77 5.78 12.63 12.27
C GLN A 77 6.42 12.58 10.88
N CYS A 78 6.60 13.71 10.19
CA CYS A 78 7.26 13.77 8.88
C CYS A 78 8.76 13.47 8.98
N SER A 79 9.41 13.83 10.10
CA SER A 79 10.83 13.54 10.34
C SER A 79 11.13 12.04 10.41
N ALA A 80 10.21 11.24 10.97
CA ALA A 80 10.38 9.79 11.13
C ALA A 80 10.38 9.05 9.79
N VAL A 81 9.55 9.49 8.84
CA VAL A 81 9.48 8.93 7.49
C VAL A 81 10.76 9.25 6.69
N LEU A 82 11.25 10.49 6.78
CA LEU A 82 12.42 10.94 6.03
C LEU A 82 13.74 10.35 6.57
N LEU A 83 13.87 10.24 7.90
CA LEU A 83 15.09 9.74 8.55
C LEU A 83 15.23 8.20 8.47
N LYS A 84 14.24 7.48 7.91
CA LYS A 84 14.15 6.00 7.92
C LYS A 84 14.38 5.38 9.31
N LYS A 85 14.35 6.19 10.36
CA LYS A 85 14.34 5.73 11.74
C LYS A 85 12.88 5.44 12.01
N LEU A 86 12.49 4.20 11.73
CA LEU A 86 11.28 3.65 12.32
C LEU A 86 11.30 4.02 13.80
N PRO A 87 10.27 4.70 14.34
CA PRO A 87 10.18 4.87 15.77
C PRO A 87 10.36 3.48 16.39
N LYS A 88 11.22 3.39 17.41
CA LYS A 88 11.50 2.12 18.10
C LYS A 88 10.13 1.56 18.48
N LYS A 89 9.70 0.47 17.84
CA LYS A 89 8.45 -0.20 18.22
C LYS A 89 8.60 -0.48 19.72
N LEU A 90 7.69 0.08 20.54
CA LEU A 90 7.52 -0.45 21.88
C LEU A 90 7.24 -1.94 21.71
N GLY A 91 7.90 -2.78 22.52
CA GLY A 91 7.66 -4.21 22.49
C GLY A 91 6.15 -4.45 22.56
N ASP A 92 5.63 -5.19 21.59
CA ASP A 92 4.22 -5.54 21.57
C ASP A 92 3.94 -6.32 22.87
N PRO A 93 3.01 -5.86 23.74
CA PRO A 93 2.68 -6.57 24.97
C PRO A 93 2.19 -8.00 24.73
N GLY A 94 1.92 -8.37 23.47
CA GLY A 94 1.48 -9.70 23.07
C GLY A 94 -0.03 -9.91 23.22
N MET A 95 -0.71 -9.07 24.01
CA MET A 95 -2.15 -9.09 24.18
C MET A 95 -2.62 -7.76 24.81
N PHE A 96 -3.46 -6.99 24.11
CA PHE A 96 -4.14 -5.84 24.70
C PHE A 96 -5.46 -6.30 25.31
N LEU A 97 -5.58 -6.21 26.63
CA LEU A 97 -6.79 -6.58 27.36
C LEU A 97 -7.61 -5.34 27.67
N ILE A 98 -8.91 -5.39 27.35
CA ILE A 98 -9.89 -4.35 27.68
C ILE A 98 -10.79 -4.89 28.80
N PRO A 99 -10.92 -4.18 29.93
CA PRO A 99 -11.91 -4.53 30.94
C PRO A 99 -13.32 -4.33 30.37
N CYS A 100 -14.19 -5.31 30.59
CA CYS A 100 -15.58 -5.29 30.16
C CYS A 100 -16.47 -5.54 31.37
N ASP A 101 -17.44 -4.66 31.58
CA ASP A 101 -18.40 -4.79 32.67
C ASP A 101 -19.68 -5.45 32.15
N PHE A 102 -19.98 -6.63 32.70
CA PHE A 102 -21.23 -7.34 32.47
C PHE A 102 -22.04 -7.45 33.77
N PRO A 103 -23.38 -7.30 33.72
CA PRO A 103 -24.22 -7.51 34.90
C PRO A 103 -24.01 -8.91 35.49
N GLY A 104 -23.67 -8.98 36.79
CA GLY A 104 -23.51 -10.24 37.51
C GLY A 104 -22.14 -10.95 37.35
N MET A 105 -21.15 -10.30 36.73
CA MET A 105 -19.75 -10.78 36.68
C MET A 105 -18.82 -9.78 37.38
N ALA A 106 -17.95 -10.29 38.24
CA ALA A 106 -17.05 -9.46 39.07
C ALA A 106 -15.84 -8.91 38.29
N GLU A 107 -15.43 -9.59 37.21
CA GLU A 107 -14.31 -9.18 36.37
C GLU A 107 -14.38 -9.92 35.03
N CYS A 108 -14.37 -9.20 33.91
CA CYS A 108 -14.23 -9.77 32.58
C CYS A 108 -13.18 -8.98 31.80
N LEU A 109 -12.22 -9.69 31.22
CA LEU A 109 -11.19 -9.11 30.35
C LEU A 109 -11.40 -9.67 28.95
N ALA A 110 -11.54 -8.77 27.98
CA ALA A 110 -11.62 -9.11 26.57
C ALA A 110 -10.29 -8.85 25.87
N ILE A 111 -9.91 -9.73 24.96
CA ILE A 111 -8.76 -9.51 24.08
C ILE A 111 -9.19 -8.58 22.96
N ALA A 112 -8.49 -7.47 22.80
CA ALA A 112 -8.67 -6.58 21.66
C ALA A 112 -7.76 -7.01 20.51
N ASP A 113 -8.35 -7.65 19.51
CA ASP A 113 -7.66 -7.97 18.26
C ASP A 113 -8.14 -7.02 17.16
N LEU A 114 -7.27 -6.09 16.75
CA LEU A 114 -7.56 -5.14 15.67
C LEU A 114 -7.67 -5.82 14.29
N ASN A 115 -7.16 -7.04 14.15
CA ASN A 115 -7.25 -7.81 12.92
C ASN A 115 -8.47 -8.75 12.90
N ALA A 116 -9.19 -8.90 14.02
CA ALA A 116 -10.41 -9.68 14.05
C ALA A 116 -11.56 -8.88 13.42
N SER A 117 -12.27 -9.51 12.49
CA SER A 117 -13.45 -8.92 11.84
C SER A 117 -14.73 -9.08 12.66
N ILE A 118 -14.71 -9.92 13.71
CA ILE A 118 -15.86 -10.25 14.55
C ILE A 118 -15.43 -10.41 16.02
N ASN A 119 -16.36 -10.15 16.94
CA ASN A 119 -16.17 -10.40 18.37
C ASN A 119 -16.60 -11.84 18.71
N LEU A 120 -15.79 -12.54 19.50
CA LEU A 120 -16.09 -13.90 19.97
C LEU A 120 -16.27 -13.91 21.48
N MET A 121 -17.32 -14.59 21.95
CA MET A 121 -17.55 -14.85 23.36
C MET A 121 -17.65 -16.37 23.59
N PRO A 122 -16.92 -16.95 24.56
CA PRO A 122 -17.08 -18.35 24.92
C PRO A 122 -18.52 -18.65 25.33
N PHE A 123 -19.06 -19.77 24.82
CA PHE A 123 -20.45 -20.16 25.11
C PHE A 123 -20.74 -20.35 26.61
N SER A 124 -19.72 -20.77 27.37
CA SER A 124 -19.80 -20.87 28.83
C SER A 124 -20.03 -19.50 29.48
N MET A 125 -19.40 -18.43 28.98
CA MET A 125 -19.63 -17.07 29.47
C MET A 125 -21.02 -16.58 29.08
N TRP A 126 -21.45 -16.82 27.84
CA TRP A 126 -22.80 -16.47 27.39
C TRP A 126 -23.88 -17.02 28.33
N LYS A 127 -23.74 -18.29 28.73
CA LYS A 127 -24.64 -18.94 29.70
C LYS A 127 -24.56 -18.34 31.11
N ARG A 128 -23.36 -18.00 31.58
CA ARG A 128 -23.17 -17.39 32.92
C ARG A 128 -23.77 -16.00 33.01
N LEU A 129 -23.84 -15.28 31.89
CA LEU A 129 -24.43 -13.95 31.81
C LEU A 129 -25.96 -13.97 31.66
N TYR A 130 -26.58 -15.17 31.60
CA TYR A 130 -28.02 -15.35 31.41
C TYR A 130 -28.56 -14.55 30.21
N LEU A 131 -27.76 -14.47 29.13
CA LEU A 131 -28.10 -13.74 27.92
C LEU A 131 -29.16 -14.50 27.09
N PRO A 132 -29.89 -13.79 26.20
CA PRO A 132 -30.91 -14.40 25.35
C PRO A 132 -30.38 -15.54 24.48
N ASP A 133 -31.31 -16.35 23.97
CA ASP A 133 -30.98 -17.43 23.05
C ASP A 133 -30.30 -16.90 21.78
N LEU A 134 -29.26 -17.62 21.35
CA LEU A 134 -28.49 -17.26 20.16
C LEU A 134 -29.27 -17.65 18.89
N THR A 135 -29.20 -16.79 17.88
CA THR A 135 -29.71 -17.12 16.55
C THR A 135 -28.78 -18.15 15.91
N PRO A 136 -29.26 -19.36 15.53
CA PRO A 136 -28.41 -20.35 14.89
C PRO A 136 -27.77 -19.82 13.61
N THR A 137 -26.52 -20.21 13.34
CA THR A 137 -25.82 -19.80 12.13
C THR A 137 -25.12 -20.97 11.46
N CYS A 138 -25.01 -20.91 10.14
CA CYS A 138 -24.22 -21.84 9.34
C CYS A 138 -22.78 -21.34 9.11
N MET A 139 -22.38 -20.22 9.74
CA MET A 139 -21.05 -19.67 9.62
C MET A 139 -19.97 -20.62 10.17
N THR A 140 -18.77 -20.46 9.65
CA THR A 140 -17.58 -21.21 10.07
C THR A 140 -16.43 -20.21 10.17
N LEU A 141 -15.63 -20.34 11.23
CA LEU A 141 -14.52 -19.43 11.55
C LEU A 141 -13.21 -20.14 11.37
N GLU A 142 -12.27 -19.50 10.68
CA GLU A 142 -10.87 -19.91 10.63
C GLU A 142 -10.10 -19.04 11.63
N LEU A 143 -9.49 -19.67 12.62
CA LEU A 143 -8.72 -18.99 13.67
C LEU A 143 -7.26 -18.80 13.24
N ALA A 144 -6.51 -17.98 13.97
CA ALA A 144 -5.10 -17.69 13.66
C ALA A 144 -4.18 -18.92 13.71
N ASP A 145 -4.60 -19.99 14.40
CA ASP A 145 -3.93 -21.30 14.42
C ASP A 145 -4.36 -22.21 13.26
N CYS A 146 -5.06 -21.65 12.26
CA CYS A 146 -5.68 -22.35 11.12
C CYS A 146 -6.74 -23.39 11.53
N SER A 147 -7.17 -23.41 12.80
CA SER A 147 -8.26 -24.28 13.21
C SER A 147 -9.60 -23.74 12.72
N ILE A 148 -10.51 -24.68 12.42
CA ILE A 148 -11.85 -24.36 11.92
C ILE A 148 -12.86 -24.59 13.05
N SER A 149 -13.55 -23.53 13.46
CA SER A 149 -14.55 -23.55 14.53
C SER A 149 -15.95 -23.20 14.03
N ARG A 150 -16.99 -23.82 14.61
CA ARG A 150 -18.39 -23.51 14.32
C ARG A 150 -19.04 -22.85 15.54
N PRO A 151 -19.45 -21.57 15.46
CA PRO A 151 -20.13 -20.91 16.56
C PRO A 151 -21.51 -21.53 16.79
N VAL A 152 -21.96 -21.52 18.04
CA VAL A 152 -23.29 -22.03 18.44
C VAL A 152 -24.41 -21.19 17.84
N GLY A 153 -24.17 -19.89 17.69
CA GLY A 153 -25.08 -18.94 17.07
C GLY A 153 -24.50 -17.53 17.11
N VAL A 154 -25.29 -16.55 16.70
CA VAL A 154 -24.93 -15.13 16.64
C VAL A 154 -25.89 -14.33 17.49
N ALA A 155 -25.37 -13.26 18.09
CA ALA A 155 -26.15 -12.21 18.72
C ALA A 155 -25.72 -10.86 18.16
N GLU A 156 -26.69 -9.97 18.01
CA GLU A 156 -26.50 -8.58 17.59
C GLU A 156 -26.72 -7.68 18.81
N ASP A 157 -26.02 -6.54 18.87
CA ASP A 157 -26.22 -5.48 19.87
C ASP A 157 -26.09 -5.91 21.35
N VAL A 158 -25.04 -6.69 21.66
CA VAL A 158 -24.73 -7.06 23.05
C VAL A 158 -24.17 -5.85 23.79
N TYR A 159 -24.88 -5.41 24.83
CA TYR A 159 -24.43 -4.30 25.68
C TYR A 159 -23.24 -4.70 26.55
N VAL A 160 -22.16 -3.92 26.47
CA VAL A 160 -20.93 -4.05 27.27
C VAL A 160 -20.59 -2.66 27.78
N ARG A 161 -20.26 -2.54 29.07
CA ARG A 161 -19.85 -1.27 29.68
C ARG A 161 -18.34 -1.21 29.91
#